data_AF-A0A1M5N9X7-F1
#
_entry.id   AF-A0A1M5N9X7-F1
#
_cell.length_a   1.000
_cell.length_b   1.000
_cell.length_c   1.000
_cell.angle_alpha   90.00
_cell.angle_beta   90.00
_cell.angle_gamma   90.00
#
_symmetry.space_group_name_H-M   'P 1'
#
loop_
_entity.id
_entity.type
_entity.pdbx_description
1 polymer ?
#
loop_
_entity_poly.entity_id
_entity_poly.type
_entity_poly.pdbx_seq_one_letter_code
_entity_poly.pdbx_strand_id
1 'polypeptide(L)'
;MKKWLFFLLLLVVFLLSACSNNDELSGKTFDISVVAMSPNDTSANYTPVMTLEFSDGNKVKNTRDDEEGVYELKEDKLVILFKNENEHLEVEFTLKESDKEFSEYSAEISDLDFQMVDSTQVSKYKGLYQKLWDNHFEIIER
;
A
#
# COMPACT_ATOMS: atom_id res chain seq x y z
N MET A 1 27.07 -6.80 45.53
CA MET A 1 26.22 -7.34 44.43
C MET A 1 25.08 -6.37 44.17
N LYS A 2 25.27 -5.34 43.35
CA LYS A 2 24.20 -4.37 42.99
C LYS A 2 24.52 -3.47 41.78
N LYS A 3 25.50 -3.85 40.95
CA LYS A 3 25.85 -3.12 39.71
C LYS A 3 25.36 -3.81 38.44
N TRP A 4 24.87 -5.04 38.55
CA TRP A 4 24.40 -5.83 37.40
C TRP A 4 22.95 -5.51 37.00
N LEU A 5 22.14 -5.00 37.94
CA LEU A 5 20.75 -4.59 37.69
C LEU A 5 20.63 -3.36 36.78
N PHE A 6 21.64 -2.48 36.74
CA PHE A 6 21.62 -1.31 35.87
C PHE A 6 21.89 -1.64 34.40
N PHE A 7 22.63 -2.71 34.11
CA PHE A 7 22.88 -3.16 32.74
C PHE A 7 21.65 -3.85 32.11
N LEU A 8 20.83 -4.54 32.93
CA LEU A 8 19.63 -5.22 32.46
C LEU A 8 18.53 -4.22 32.04
N LEU A 9 18.42 -3.10 32.75
CA LEU A 9 17.40 -2.07 32.49
C LEU A 9 17.69 -1.28 31.21
N LEU A 10 18.97 -1.08 30.87
CA LEU A 10 19.37 -0.44 29.61
C LEU A 10 19.12 -1.36 28.40
N LEU A 11 19.30 -2.68 28.57
CA LEU A 11 19.06 -3.66 27.50
C LEU A 11 17.58 -3.73 27.09
N VAL A 12 16.66 -3.55 28.05
CA VAL A 12 15.20 -3.53 27.78
C VAL A 12 14.81 -2.32 26.93
N VAL A 13 15.43 -1.16 27.12
CA VAL A 13 15.12 0.05 26.33
C VAL A 13 15.59 -0.10 24.87
N PHE A 14 16.74 -0.74 24.63
CA PHE A 14 17.23 -1.04 23.27
C PHE A 14 16.47 -2.18 22.57
N LEU A 15 15.89 -3.12 23.32
CA LEU A 15 15.05 -4.18 22.75
C LEU A 15 13.65 -3.66 22.36
N LEU A 16 13.14 -2.62 23.02
CA LEU A 16 11.86 -2.01 22.65
C LEU A 16 11.95 -1.17 21.36
N SER A 17 13.07 -0.50 21.08
CA SER A 17 13.28 0.19 19.80
C SER A 17 13.47 -0.75 18.60
N ALA A 18 13.77 -2.04 18.86
CA ALA A 18 13.87 -3.08 17.83
C ALA A 18 12.56 -3.87 17.64
N CYS A 19 11.49 -3.51 18.36
CA CYS A 19 10.17 -4.15 18.27
C CYS A 19 9.07 -3.23 17.72
N SER A 20 9.41 -2.07 17.16
CA SER A 20 8.50 -1.31 16.31
C SER A 20 9.00 -1.37 14.86
N ASN A 21 8.77 -2.51 14.20
CA ASN A 21 8.92 -2.65 12.75
C ASN A 21 7.79 -1.91 12.00
N ASN A 22 7.30 -0.79 12.53
CA ASN A 22 6.33 0.03 11.81
C ASN A 22 7.12 0.84 10.80
N ASP A 23 6.98 0.48 9.53
CA ASP A 23 7.32 1.37 8.44
C ASP A 23 6.45 2.64 8.52
N GLU A 24 6.82 3.64 7.71
CA GLU A 24 6.18 4.95 7.69
C GLU A 24 4.71 4.95 7.27
N LEU A 25 4.20 3.84 6.71
CA LEU A 25 2.82 3.70 6.28
C LEU A 25 1.95 3.15 7.41
N SER A 26 2.49 2.39 8.37
CA SER A 26 1.67 1.77 9.42
C SER A 26 0.85 2.79 10.22
N GLY A 27 -0.46 2.53 10.30
CA GLY A 27 -1.44 3.40 10.96
C GLY A 27 -2.00 4.51 10.06
N LYS A 28 -1.53 4.64 8.82
CA LYS A 28 -2.03 5.60 7.84
C LYS A 28 -3.06 4.98 6.91
N THR A 29 -3.92 5.84 6.36
CA THR A 29 -4.87 5.49 5.29
C THR A 29 -4.63 6.37 4.08
N PHE A 30 -4.53 5.76 2.90
CA PHE A 30 -4.29 6.46 1.65
C PHE A 30 -5.31 6.10 0.59
N ASP A 31 -5.72 7.09 -0.19
CA ASP A 31 -6.41 6.90 -1.46
C ASP A 31 -5.37 6.78 -2.58
N ILE A 32 -5.40 5.68 -3.31
CA ILE A 32 -4.67 5.54 -4.58
C ILE A 32 -5.60 6.03 -5.68
N SER A 33 -5.28 7.20 -6.26
CA SER A 33 -6.21 7.93 -7.13
C SER A 33 -5.65 8.15 -8.52
N VAL A 34 -6.45 7.86 -9.54
CA VAL A 34 -6.11 8.18 -10.94
C VAL A 34 -6.49 9.61 -11.29
N VAL A 35 -5.70 10.23 -12.15
CA VAL A 35 -6.02 11.55 -12.72
C VAL A 35 -7.05 11.36 -13.83
N ALA A 36 -8.30 11.77 -13.59
CA ALA A 36 -9.31 11.82 -14.63
C ALA A 36 -9.04 13.03 -15.55
N MET A 37 -8.29 12.81 -16.63
CA MET A 37 -8.15 13.80 -17.70
C MET A 37 -9.40 13.76 -18.58
N SER A 38 -10.41 14.54 -18.24
CA SER A 38 -11.47 14.85 -19.21
C SER A 38 -10.97 15.94 -20.17
N PRO A 39 -11.07 15.76 -21.50
CA PRO A 39 -10.54 16.72 -22.47
C PRO A 39 -11.16 18.13 -22.40
N ASN A 40 -12.26 18.28 -21.66
CA ASN A 40 -12.96 19.56 -21.46
C ASN A 40 -12.87 20.09 -20.01
N ASP A 41 -12.15 19.42 -19.13
CA ASP A 41 -12.06 19.81 -17.72
C ASP A 41 -10.70 20.44 -17.42
N THR A 42 -10.74 21.67 -16.91
CA THR A 42 -9.54 22.42 -16.50
C THR A 42 -9.19 22.16 -15.03
N SER A 43 -10.05 21.46 -14.29
CA SER A 43 -9.75 20.96 -12.95
C SER A 43 -9.30 19.50 -13.04
N ALA A 44 -8.11 19.21 -12.53
CA ALA A 44 -7.66 17.82 -12.41
C ALA A 44 -8.53 17.14 -11.35
N ASN A 45 -9.34 16.16 -11.75
CA ASN A 45 -10.18 15.40 -10.84
C ASN A 45 -9.49 14.08 -10.49
N TYR A 46 -9.27 13.82 -9.20
CA TYR A 46 -8.63 12.60 -8.71
C TYR A 46 -9.73 11.62 -8.28
N THR A 47 -9.76 10.44 -8.91
CA THR A 47 -10.75 9.41 -8.58
C THR A 47 -10.06 8.24 -7.88
N PRO A 48 -10.42 7.94 -6.62
CA PRO A 48 -9.79 6.84 -5.89
C PRO A 48 -10.19 5.49 -6.53
N VAL A 49 -9.18 4.71 -6.93
CA VAL A 49 -9.36 3.33 -7.42
C VAL A 49 -9.38 2.32 -6.29
N MET A 50 -8.61 2.58 -5.23
CA MET A 50 -8.59 1.82 -3.99
C MET A 50 -8.27 2.75 -2.81
N THR A 51 -8.68 2.34 -1.61
CA THR A 51 -8.37 3.05 -0.36
C THR A 51 -7.67 2.06 0.56
N LEU A 52 -6.39 2.29 0.85
CA LEU A 52 -5.52 1.38 1.57
C LEU A 52 -5.32 1.85 3.01
N GLU A 53 -5.76 1.03 3.96
CA GLU A 53 -5.48 1.20 5.38
C GLU A 53 -4.33 0.28 5.78
N PHE A 54 -3.21 0.87 6.22
CA PHE A 54 -2.00 0.16 6.59
C PHE A 54 -1.96 -0.07 8.10
N SER A 55 -1.57 -1.27 8.50
CA SER A 55 -1.53 -1.67 9.91
C SER A 55 -0.30 -2.49 10.25
N ASP A 56 -0.04 -2.63 11.56
CA ASP A 56 1.12 -3.32 12.10
C ASP A 56 1.29 -4.73 11.52
N GLY A 57 2.55 -5.09 11.27
CA GLY A 57 2.92 -6.40 10.73
C GLY A 57 2.66 -6.54 9.23
N ASN A 58 2.91 -5.47 8.46
CA ASN A 58 2.89 -5.48 7.00
C ASN A 58 1.53 -5.85 6.40
N LYS A 59 0.45 -5.48 7.08
CA LYS A 59 -0.92 -5.73 6.65
C LYS A 59 -1.52 -4.50 6.01
N VAL A 60 -2.22 -4.69 4.90
CA VAL A 60 -2.97 -3.63 4.22
C VAL A 60 -4.39 -4.07 3.97
N LYS A 61 -5.34 -3.16 4.15
CA LYS A 61 -6.74 -3.38 3.82
C LYS A 61 -7.17 -2.42 2.71
N ASN A 62 -7.61 -2.96 1.57
CA ASN A 62 -8.38 -2.18 0.60
C ASN A 62 -9.83 -2.06 1.12
N THR A 63 -10.13 -0.92 1.75
CA THR A 63 -11.43 -0.67 2.40
C THR A 63 -12.59 -0.49 1.41
N ARG A 64 -12.30 -0.26 0.12
CA ARG A 64 -13.32 -0.14 -0.92
C ARG A 64 -13.99 -1.46 -1.26
N ASP A 65 -13.22 -2.56 -1.20
CA ASP A 65 -13.66 -3.91 -1.59
C ASP A 65 -13.58 -4.92 -0.44
N ASP A 66 -13.31 -4.45 0.78
CA ASP A 66 -13.13 -5.24 2.02
C ASP A 66 -12.14 -6.40 1.80
N GLU A 67 -10.95 -6.03 1.30
CA GLU A 67 -9.88 -6.96 0.95
C GLU A 67 -8.68 -6.75 1.86
N GLU A 68 -8.22 -7.83 2.48
CA GLU A 68 -6.96 -7.83 3.21
C GLU A 68 -5.84 -8.37 2.32
N GLY A 69 -4.68 -7.77 2.45
CA GLY A 69 -3.45 -8.15 1.78
C GLY A 69 -2.26 -7.90 2.69
N VAL A 70 -1.08 -8.15 2.14
CA VAL A 70 0.19 -7.78 2.76
C VAL A 70 0.88 -6.74 1.89
N TYR A 71 1.72 -5.91 2.52
CA TYR A 71 2.52 -4.93 1.81
C TYR A 71 3.98 -5.00 2.22
N GLU A 72 4.82 -4.50 1.33
CA GLU A 72 6.22 -4.26 1.59
C GLU A 72 6.63 -2.92 0.99
N LEU A 73 7.24 -2.07 1.80
CA LEU A 73 7.85 -0.83 1.36
C LEU A 73 9.37 -1.01 1.29
N LYS A 74 9.94 -0.85 0.09
CA LYS A 74 11.37 -0.96 -0.19
C LYS A 74 11.85 0.23 -1.00
N GLU A 75 12.65 1.11 -0.39
CA GLU A 75 13.16 2.31 -1.06
C GLU A 75 12.03 3.14 -1.68
N ASP A 76 11.91 3.14 -3.01
CA ASP A 76 10.89 3.83 -3.79
C ASP A 76 9.79 2.87 -4.29
N LYS A 77 9.64 1.69 -3.70
CA LYS A 77 8.67 0.67 -4.14
C LYS A 77 7.70 0.28 -3.05
N LEU A 78 6.41 0.36 -3.37
CA LEU A 78 5.33 -0.23 -2.59
C LEU A 78 4.79 -1.45 -3.32
N VAL A 79 5.06 -2.63 -2.76
CA VAL A 79 4.51 -3.90 -3.25
C VAL A 79 3.31 -4.27 -2.40
N ILE A 80 2.18 -4.58 -3.03
CA ILE A 80 0.97 -5.05 -2.36
C ILE A 80 0.55 -6.38 -2.96
N LEU A 81 0.31 -7.36 -2.09
CA LEU A 81 -0.17 -8.68 -2.47
C LEU A 81 -1.53 -8.96 -1.83
N PHE A 82 -2.55 -9.08 -2.68
CA PHE A 82 -3.85 -9.65 -2.33
C PHE A 82 -3.89 -11.11 -2.76
N LYS A 83 -4.30 -12.01 -1.86
CA LYS A 83 -4.34 -13.44 -2.14
C LYS A 83 -5.49 -14.13 -1.44
N ASN A 84 -6.15 -15.03 -2.17
CA ASN A 84 -7.09 -16.00 -1.61
C ASN A 84 -6.75 -17.42 -2.13
N GLU A 85 -7.62 -18.40 -1.87
CA GLU A 85 -7.38 -19.80 -2.26
C GLU A 85 -7.36 -20.02 -3.79
N ASN A 86 -7.99 -19.13 -4.55
CA ASN A 86 -8.24 -19.29 -5.97
C ASN A 86 -7.41 -18.35 -6.86
N GLU A 87 -6.99 -17.20 -6.35
CA GLU A 87 -6.31 -16.17 -7.13
C GLU A 87 -5.41 -15.29 -6.27
N HIS A 88 -4.50 -14.60 -6.95
CA HIS A 88 -3.70 -13.53 -6.37
C HIS A 88 -3.60 -12.34 -7.32
N LEU A 89 -3.38 -11.17 -6.73
CA LEU A 89 -3.05 -9.94 -7.40
C LEU A 89 -1.88 -9.31 -6.66
N GLU A 90 -0.74 -9.20 -7.34
CA GLU A 90 0.42 -8.45 -6.88
C GLU A 90 0.52 -7.15 -7.68
N VAL A 91 0.66 -6.04 -6.97
CA VAL A 91 0.81 -4.70 -7.55
C VAL A 91 2.09 -4.10 -7.02
N GLU A 92 3.02 -3.75 -7.91
CA GLU A 92 4.21 -2.99 -7.57
C GLU A 92 4.04 -1.55 -8.05
N PHE A 93 4.01 -0.61 -7.10
CA PHE A 93 4.07 0.81 -7.36
C PHE A 93 5.50 1.31 -7.20
N THR A 94 6.00 2.03 -8.21
CA THR A 94 7.18 2.88 -8.05
C THR A 94 6.72 4.26 -7.61
N LEU A 95 7.13 4.66 -6.41
CA LEU A 95 6.81 5.91 -5.74
C LEU A 95 7.81 7.00 -6.11
N LYS A 96 7.31 8.22 -6.26
CA LYS A 96 8.09 9.45 -6.43
C LYS A 96 7.47 10.54 -5.56
N GLU A 97 8.27 11.49 -5.10
CA GLU A 97 7.73 12.70 -4.47
C GLU A 97 6.74 13.37 -5.43
N SER A 98 5.56 13.75 -4.93
CA SER A 98 4.56 14.42 -5.77
C SER A 98 4.87 15.92 -5.90
N ASP A 99 4.69 16.47 -7.10
CA ASP A 99 4.72 17.93 -7.32
C ASP A 99 3.43 18.62 -6.82
N LYS A 100 2.51 17.89 -6.17
CA LYS A 100 1.21 18.38 -5.70
C LYS A 100 1.22 18.62 -4.20
N GLU A 101 0.74 19.79 -3.76
CA GLU A 101 0.69 20.12 -2.33
C GLU A 101 -0.25 19.22 -1.49
N PHE A 102 -1.18 18.50 -2.12
CA PHE A 102 -2.16 17.63 -1.44
C PHE A 102 -1.80 16.14 -1.47
N SER A 103 -0.70 15.75 -2.12
CA SER A 103 -0.27 14.36 -2.24
C SER A 103 1.19 14.27 -1.84
N GLU A 104 1.54 13.29 -1.02
CA GLU A 104 2.96 13.08 -0.64
C GLU A 104 3.70 12.34 -1.75
N TYR A 105 3.06 11.33 -2.34
CA TYR A 105 3.65 10.48 -3.36
C TYR A 105 2.82 10.46 -4.63
N SER A 106 3.49 10.59 -5.77
CA SER A 106 2.97 10.14 -7.05
C SER A 106 3.50 8.73 -7.33
N ALA A 107 2.76 7.94 -8.11
CA ALA A 107 3.11 6.56 -8.36
C ALA A 107 2.77 6.11 -9.78
N GLU A 108 3.63 5.24 -10.31
CA GLU A 108 3.40 4.47 -11.52
C GLU A 108 3.43 2.99 -11.17
N ILE A 109 2.69 2.16 -11.92
CA ILE A 109 2.76 0.71 -11.74
C ILE A 109 3.95 0.17 -12.52
N SER A 110 4.94 -0.37 -11.80
CA SER A 110 6.13 -1.00 -12.39
C SER A 110 5.93 -2.48 -12.68
N ASP A 111 5.09 -3.17 -11.90
CA ASP A 111 4.67 -4.54 -12.17
C ASP A 111 3.24 -4.80 -11.70
N LEU A 112 2.55 -5.69 -12.42
CA LEU A 112 1.17 -6.08 -12.14
C LEU A 112 0.96 -7.53 -12.53
N ASP A 113 0.98 -8.43 -11.55
CA ASP A 113 0.76 -9.87 -11.74
C ASP A 113 -0.60 -10.29 -11.21
N PHE A 114 -1.41 -10.87 -12.09
CA PHE A 114 -2.69 -11.47 -11.73
C PHE A 114 -2.74 -12.91 -12.22
N GLN A 115 -2.95 -13.84 -11.30
CA GLN A 115 -3.11 -15.25 -11.63
C GLN A 115 -4.33 -15.83 -10.93
N MET A 116 -4.95 -16.78 -11.62
CA MET A 116 -6.16 -17.46 -11.18
C MET A 116 -6.00 -18.95 -11.45
N VAL A 117 -6.19 -19.75 -10.41
CA VAL A 117 -6.03 -21.21 -10.43
C VAL A 117 -7.21 -21.85 -11.16
N ASP A 118 -8.43 -21.43 -10.87
CA ASP A 118 -9.66 -21.93 -11.50
C ASP A 118 -10.44 -20.81 -12.17
N SER A 119 -10.29 -20.68 -13.50
CA SER A 119 -10.95 -19.67 -14.30
C SER A 119 -12.48 -19.79 -14.37
N THR A 120 -13.08 -20.85 -13.82
CA THR A 120 -14.53 -21.02 -13.77
C THR A 120 -15.18 -20.30 -12.58
N GLN A 121 -14.39 -19.94 -11.56
CA GLN A 121 -14.88 -19.18 -10.41
C GLN A 121 -15.00 -17.68 -10.70
N VAL A 122 -15.80 -16.99 -9.89
CA VAL A 122 -15.89 -15.52 -9.99
C VAL A 122 -14.63 -14.94 -9.36
N SER A 123 -13.88 -14.18 -10.14
CA SER A 123 -12.70 -13.46 -9.66
C SER A 123 -13.10 -12.24 -8.82
N LYS A 124 -12.47 -12.11 -7.65
CA LYS A 124 -12.52 -10.94 -6.79
C LYS A 124 -11.58 -9.84 -7.32
N TYR A 125 -10.37 -10.20 -7.74
CA TYR A 125 -9.32 -9.21 -8.07
C TYR A 125 -9.28 -8.75 -9.54
N LYS A 126 -9.93 -9.45 -10.47
CA LYS A 126 -9.91 -9.10 -11.90
C LYS A 126 -10.44 -7.71 -12.19
N GLY A 127 -11.45 -7.26 -11.46
CA GLY A 127 -12.01 -5.91 -11.61
C GLY A 127 -11.03 -4.82 -11.19
N LEU A 128 -10.27 -5.04 -10.11
CA LEU A 128 -9.23 -4.14 -9.65
C LEU A 128 -8.04 -4.14 -10.63
N TYR A 129 -7.56 -5.32 -11.01
CA TYR A 129 -6.51 -5.51 -12.02
C TYR A 129 -6.78 -4.71 -13.31
N GLN A 130 -8.01 -4.76 -13.83
CA GLN A 130 -8.40 -4.02 -15.03
C GLN A 130 -8.39 -2.49 -14.88
N LYS A 131 -8.61 -1.97 -13.66
CA LYS A 131 -8.58 -0.52 -13.38
C LYS A 131 -7.17 0.01 -13.19
N LEU A 132 -6.24 -0.87 -12.83
CA LEU A 132 -4.87 -0.47 -12.50
C LEU A 132 -4.01 -0.26 -13.75
N TRP A 133 -4.31 -0.94 -14.85
CA TRP A 133 -3.52 -0.80 -16.07
C TRP A 133 -3.49 0.63 -16.62
N ASP A 134 -2.28 1.08 -16.98
CA ASP A 134 -1.99 2.26 -17.81
C ASP A 134 -2.45 3.61 -17.21
N ASN A 135 -2.26 3.80 -15.91
CA ASN A 135 -2.55 5.07 -15.24
C ASN A 135 -1.36 5.60 -14.43
N HIS A 136 -1.27 6.92 -14.35
CA HIS A 136 -0.51 7.62 -13.31
C HIS A 136 -1.41 7.78 -12.07
N PHE A 137 -0.84 7.58 -10.89
CA PHE A 137 -1.55 7.63 -9.62
C PHE A 137 -0.98 8.72 -8.72
N GLU A 138 -1.85 9.34 -7.92
CA GLU A 138 -1.47 10.10 -6.73
C GLU A 138 -1.90 9.32 -5.50
N ILE A 139 -1.02 9.27 -4.50
CA ILE A 139 -1.25 8.65 -3.19
C ILE A 139 -1.58 9.78 -2.21
N ILE A 140 -2.83 9.83 -1.78
CA ILE A 140 -3.39 10.96 -1.02
C ILE A 140 -3.75 10.45 0.38
N GLU A 141 -3.11 10.99 1.42
CA GLU A 141 -3.41 10.65 2.82
C GLU A 141 -4.81 11.19 3.21
N ARG A 142 -5.55 10.41 4.02
CA ARG A 142 -6.90 10.75 4.49
C ARG A 142 -6.96 11.32 5.90
#